data_AF-A0A7V9ZDZ2-F1
#
_entry.id   AF-A0A7V9ZDZ2-F1
#
_cell.length_a   1.000
_cell.length_b   1.000
_cell.length_c   1.000
_cell.angle_alpha   90.00
_cell.angle_beta   90.00
_cell.angle_gamma   90.00
#
_symmetry.space_group_name_H-M   'P 1'
#
loop_
_entity.id
_entity.type
_entity.pdbx_description
1 polymer ?
#
loop_
_entity_poly.entity_id
_entity_poly.type
_entity_poly.pdbx_seq_one_letter_code
_entity_poly.pdbx_strand_id
1 'polypeptide(L)'
;MDDANTVIEVGQNLTGTPTYVITEIFLNFDTSSIPDDATITAVTLRLRLAFDLSTTDFIMRARERDWGDTLEAADWASVYTDTLLATLDSAGLAGSYNSFVSQAAFIAAVNKTGRTRFFIHSSLQESNTAPTGLEFVDFRANEDINGTPPQLDVTYSVPEAPLAPATSQPAIAISHSVAAY
;
A
#
# COMPACT_ATOMS: atom_id res chain seq x y z
N MET A 1 -13.39 -23.00 -6.61
CA MET A 1 -13.37 -22.99 -5.14
C MET A 1 -12.61 -21.74 -4.78
N ASP A 2 -13.23 -20.87 -4.00
CA ASP A 2 -12.54 -19.75 -3.36
C ASP A 2 -11.68 -20.39 -2.26
N ASP A 3 -10.38 -20.55 -2.52
CA ASP A 3 -9.48 -21.16 -1.55
C ASP A 3 -9.36 -20.19 -0.37
N ALA A 4 -9.55 -20.69 0.84
CA ALA A 4 -9.60 -19.94 2.11
C ALA A 4 -8.27 -19.24 2.51
N ASN A 5 -7.41 -18.93 1.55
CA ASN A 5 -6.06 -18.44 1.71
C ASN A 5 -5.67 -17.52 0.55
N THR A 6 -6.55 -16.60 0.15
CA THR A 6 -6.28 -15.62 -0.92
C THR A 6 -5.15 -14.70 -0.49
N VAL A 7 -4.09 -14.67 -1.31
CA VAL A 7 -2.90 -13.86 -1.10
C VAL A 7 -2.67 -12.93 -2.29
N ILE A 8 -1.97 -11.84 -2.03
CA ILE A 8 -1.41 -10.91 -3.01
C ILE A 8 0.11 -10.96 -2.88
N GLU A 9 0.79 -11.09 -4.02
CA GLU A 9 2.24 -11.34 -4.10
C GLU A 9 2.99 -10.10 -4.59
N VAL A 10 4.15 -9.82 -4.01
CA VAL A 10 5.11 -8.84 -4.56
C VAL A 10 6.50 -9.46 -4.65
N GLY A 11 7.16 -9.26 -5.78
CA GLY A 11 8.53 -9.74 -5.99
C GLY A 11 8.69 -10.42 -7.34
N GLN A 12 9.54 -11.42 -7.37
CA GLN A 12 9.90 -12.14 -8.59
C GLN A 12 10.25 -13.60 -8.32
N ASN A 13 10.02 -14.45 -9.31
CA ASN A 13 10.23 -15.89 -9.20
C ASN A 13 10.80 -16.46 -10.51
N LEU A 14 11.91 -17.20 -10.41
CA LEU A 14 12.49 -17.93 -11.53
C LEU A 14 11.64 -19.17 -11.87
N THR A 15 10.92 -19.14 -13.00
CA THR A 15 10.02 -20.21 -13.46
C THR A 15 10.66 -21.15 -14.48
N GLY A 16 11.85 -20.80 -14.99
CA GLY A 16 12.72 -21.62 -15.82
C GLY A 16 14.03 -20.88 -16.08
N THR A 17 15.06 -21.54 -16.60
CA THR A 17 16.29 -20.83 -16.98
C THR A 17 16.18 -20.35 -18.43
N PRO A 18 16.14 -19.04 -18.75
CA PRO A 18 16.24 -17.84 -17.89
C PRO A 18 14.90 -17.07 -17.70
N THR A 19 13.76 -17.76 -17.77
CA THR A 19 12.42 -17.16 -17.64
C THR A 19 12.02 -16.94 -16.19
N TYR A 20 11.54 -15.74 -15.87
CA TYR A 20 10.99 -15.43 -14.55
C TYR A 20 9.70 -14.61 -14.66
N VAL A 21 8.93 -14.63 -13.58
CA VAL A 21 7.73 -13.82 -13.39
C VAL A 21 8.05 -12.72 -12.40
N ILE A 22 7.47 -11.55 -12.63
CA ILE A 22 7.48 -10.40 -11.72
C ILE A 22 6.03 -10.16 -11.33
N THR A 23 5.78 -9.93 -10.05
CA THR A 23 4.45 -9.64 -9.52
C THR A 23 4.46 -8.32 -8.75
N GLU A 24 3.46 -7.49 -9.03
CA GLU A 24 3.20 -6.21 -8.38
C GLU A 24 1.84 -6.27 -7.68
N ILE A 25 1.69 -5.54 -6.58
CA ILE A 25 0.42 -5.43 -5.86
C ILE A 25 -0.20 -4.07 -6.18
N PHE A 26 -1.45 -4.04 -6.63
CA PHE A 26 -2.22 -2.81 -6.80
C PHE A 26 -3.23 -2.69 -5.66
N LEU A 27 -3.16 -1.61 -4.88
CA LEU A 27 -4.03 -1.38 -3.73
C LEU A 27 -4.91 -0.14 -3.92
N ASN A 28 -6.18 -0.32 -3.59
CA ASN A 28 -7.20 0.69 -3.74
C ASN A 28 -7.99 0.86 -2.44
N PHE A 29 -7.95 2.05 -1.85
CA PHE A 29 -8.65 2.39 -0.61
C PHE A 29 -9.71 3.47 -0.86
N ASP A 30 -10.93 3.27 -0.36
CA ASP A 30 -11.95 4.33 -0.39
C ASP A 30 -11.74 5.32 0.75
N THR A 31 -11.11 6.44 0.41
CA THR A 31 -10.80 7.52 1.35
C THR A 31 -11.80 8.67 1.27
N SER A 32 -12.93 8.49 0.59
CA SER A 32 -13.94 9.55 0.39
C SER A 32 -14.70 9.95 1.66
N SER A 33 -14.52 9.18 2.74
CA SER A 33 -15.08 9.50 4.05
C SER A 33 -14.30 10.57 4.80
N ILE A 34 -13.08 10.89 4.35
CA ILE A 34 -12.26 11.96 4.92
C ILE A 34 -12.84 13.31 4.48
N PRO A 35 -13.13 14.25 5.40
CA PRO A 35 -13.64 15.58 5.04
C PRO A 35 -12.72 16.32 4.07
N ASP A 36 -13.31 17.01 3.09
CA ASP A 36 -12.57 17.75 2.06
C ASP A 36 -11.64 18.82 2.63
N ASP A 37 -11.98 19.41 3.78
CA ASP A 37 -11.19 20.44 4.46
C ASP A 37 -10.18 19.87 5.47
N ALA A 38 -10.13 18.55 5.63
CA ALA A 38 -9.18 17.89 6.52
C ALA A 38 -7.73 18.13 6.07
N THR A 39 -6.85 18.34 7.04
CA THR A 39 -5.40 18.34 6.86
C THR A 39 -4.85 16.98 7.29
N ILE A 40 -4.37 16.19 6.32
CA ILE A 40 -3.71 14.92 6.60
C ILE A 40 -2.36 15.18 7.29
N THR A 41 -2.07 14.44 8.35
CA THR A 41 -0.87 14.62 9.18
C THR A 41 0.01 13.37 9.24
N ALA A 42 -0.56 12.18 9.02
CA ALA A 42 0.19 10.95 8.88
C ALA A 42 -0.59 9.92 8.04
N VAL A 43 0.14 9.06 7.34
CA VAL A 43 -0.42 7.93 6.60
C VAL A 43 0.46 6.71 6.87
N THR A 44 -0.13 5.55 7.14
CA THR A 44 0.60 4.30 7.34
C THR A 44 -0.09 3.16 6.58
N LEU A 45 0.61 2.57 5.62
CA LEU A 45 0.19 1.33 4.97
C LEU A 45 0.59 0.13 5.84
N ARG A 46 -0.32 -0.81 6.05
CA ARG A 46 -0.07 -2.06 6.77
C ARG A 46 -0.59 -3.26 6.00
N LEU A 47 0.25 -4.28 5.84
CA LEU A 47 -0.11 -5.54 5.21
C LEU A 47 0.19 -6.70 6.16
N ARG A 48 -0.71 -7.69 6.21
CA ARG A 48 -0.50 -8.89 7.03
C ARG A 48 0.22 -9.96 6.24
N LEU A 49 1.36 -10.42 6.76
CA LEU A 49 2.14 -11.47 6.12
C LEU A 49 1.33 -12.77 6.03
N ALA A 50 1.34 -13.40 4.85
CA ALA A 50 0.91 -14.77 4.67
C ALA A 50 2.12 -15.71 4.61
N PHE A 51 3.05 -15.44 3.69
CA PHE A 51 4.30 -16.19 3.53
C PHE A 51 5.44 -15.26 3.13
N ASP A 52 6.63 -15.54 3.61
CA ASP A 52 7.87 -14.98 3.10
C ASP A 52 8.64 -16.11 2.42
N LEU A 53 8.74 -16.01 1.09
CA LEU A 53 9.45 -16.96 0.24
C LEU A 53 10.69 -16.31 -0.38
N SER A 54 11.11 -15.16 0.14
CA SER A 54 12.28 -14.45 -0.34
C SER A 54 13.56 -15.07 0.20
N THR A 55 14.30 -15.75 -0.68
CA THR A 55 15.65 -16.27 -0.36
C THR A 55 16.73 -15.20 -0.48
N THR A 56 16.44 -14.15 -1.25
CA THR A 56 17.20 -12.91 -1.32
C THR A 56 16.27 -11.79 -0.86
N ASP A 57 16.72 -11.04 0.14
CA ASP A 57 15.95 -9.90 0.66
C ASP A 57 15.89 -8.74 -0.35
N PHE A 58 14.79 -8.01 -0.34
CA PHE A 58 14.56 -6.85 -1.17
C PHE A 58 13.67 -5.81 -0.48
N ILE A 59 13.74 -4.57 -0.95
CA ILE A 59 12.84 -3.50 -0.50
C ILE A 59 11.58 -3.50 -1.36
N MET A 60 10.43 -3.67 -0.73
CA MET A 60 9.13 -3.36 -1.30
C MET A 60 8.92 -1.85 -1.31
N ARG A 61 8.45 -1.30 -2.44
CA ARG A 61 8.24 0.13 -2.65
C ARG A 61 6.81 0.38 -3.09
N ALA A 62 6.06 1.11 -2.27
CA ALA A 62 4.75 1.63 -2.64
C ALA A 62 4.94 2.93 -3.43
N ARG A 63 4.38 3.04 -4.63
CA ARG A 63 4.49 4.20 -5.51
C ARG A 63 3.13 4.68 -5.99
N GLU A 64 3.02 6.00 -6.10
CA GLU A 64 1.79 6.69 -6.52
C GLU A 64 1.36 6.26 -7.91
N ARG A 65 0.13 5.76 -8.04
CA ARG A 65 -0.46 5.41 -9.33
C ARG A 65 -1.97 5.39 -9.20
N ASP A 66 -2.64 6.24 -9.96
CA ASP A 66 -4.09 6.14 -10.16
C ASP A 66 -4.34 5.59 -11.57
N TRP A 67 -4.89 4.37 -11.63
CA TRP A 67 -5.26 3.68 -12.86
C TRP A 67 -6.74 3.85 -13.22
N GLY A 68 -7.48 4.73 -12.53
CA GLY A 68 -8.89 4.91 -12.78
C GLY A 68 -9.73 3.68 -12.38
N ASP A 69 -10.86 3.47 -13.05
CA ASP A 69 -11.85 2.48 -12.62
C ASP A 69 -11.47 1.03 -12.93
N THR A 70 -10.61 0.81 -13.92
CA THR A 70 -10.20 -0.52 -14.38
C THR A 70 -8.70 -0.56 -14.65
N LEU A 71 -8.01 -1.59 -14.18
CA LEU A 71 -6.62 -1.83 -14.56
C LEU A 71 -6.54 -2.21 -16.03
N GLU A 72 -5.76 -1.44 -16.78
CA GLU A 72 -5.47 -1.66 -18.19
C GLU A 72 -4.01 -2.09 -18.39
N ALA A 73 -3.68 -2.64 -19.55
CA ALA A 73 -2.32 -3.11 -19.85
C ALA A 73 -1.25 -2.01 -19.71
N ALA A 74 -1.63 -0.75 -19.90
CA ALA A 74 -0.74 0.39 -19.77
C ALA A 74 -0.34 0.69 -18.30
N ASP A 75 -1.14 0.27 -17.32
CA ASP A 75 -0.87 0.50 -15.91
C ASP A 75 0.28 -0.37 -15.38
N TRP A 76 0.51 -1.51 -16.02
CA TRP A 76 1.62 -2.43 -15.77
C TRP A 76 2.93 -1.98 -16.43
N ALA A 77 2.93 -0.86 -17.17
CA ALA A 77 4.14 -0.33 -17.75
C ALA A 77 5.07 0.18 -16.64
N SER A 78 6.29 -0.31 -16.61
CA SER A 78 7.31 -0.03 -15.59
C SER A 78 7.67 1.46 -15.50
N VAL A 79 7.02 2.18 -14.58
CA VAL A 79 7.34 3.57 -14.28
C VAL A 79 7.80 3.67 -12.83
N TYR A 80 9.03 3.21 -12.57
CA TYR A 80 9.68 3.36 -11.26
C TYR A 80 10.04 4.82 -10.93
N THR A 81 9.66 5.77 -11.79
CA THR A 81 9.82 7.22 -11.55
C THR A 81 8.65 7.83 -10.80
N ASP A 82 7.55 7.10 -10.61
CA ASP A 82 6.43 7.57 -9.78
C ASP A 82 6.88 7.88 -8.36
N THR A 83 6.17 8.80 -7.71
CA THR A 83 6.47 9.26 -6.35
C THR A 83 6.51 8.08 -5.38
N LEU A 84 7.62 7.92 -4.66
CA LEU A 84 7.74 6.91 -3.60
C LEU A 84 6.90 7.32 -2.38
N LEU A 85 5.96 6.47 -1.99
CA LEU A 85 5.02 6.73 -0.91
C LEU A 85 5.42 6.01 0.38
N ALA A 86 5.89 4.77 0.30
CA ALA A 86 6.31 4.01 1.47
C ALA A 86 7.25 2.85 1.09
N THR A 87 7.99 2.33 2.08
CA THR A 87 8.89 1.18 1.89
C THR A 87 8.76 0.16 2.99
N LEU A 88 8.95 -1.11 2.68
CA LEU A 88 9.08 -2.19 3.65
C LEU A 88 10.21 -3.13 3.21
N ASP A 89 11.07 -3.52 4.14
CA ASP A 89 12.11 -4.52 3.89
C ASP A 89 11.48 -5.91 3.99
N SER A 90 11.80 -6.82 3.06
CA SER A 90 11.40 -8.23 3.19
C SER A 90 12.13 -8.92 4.34
N ALA A 91 13.28 -8.39 4.76
CA ALA A 91 14.01 -8.91 5.90
C ALA A 91 13.22 -8.72 7.21
N GLY A 92 12.94 -9.83 7.90
CA GLY A 92 12.41 -9.80 9.27
C GLY A 92 10.93 -9.46 9.39
N LEU A 93 10.14 -9.79 8.36
CA LEU A 93 8.68 -9.64 8.41
C LEU A 93 8.07 -10.48 9.56
N ALA A 94 7.13 -9.87 10.28
CA ALA A 94 6.36 -10.57 11.31
C ALA A 94 5.19 -11.33 10.67
N GLY A 95 4.79 -12.47 11.25
CA GLY A 95 3.56 -13.22 10.89
C GLY A 95 2.24 -12.51 11.23
N SER A 96 2.28 -11.18 11.31
CA SER A 96 1.20 -10.26 11.64
C SER A 96 1.21 -9.08 10.66
N TYR A 97 0.56 -7.96 11.00
CA TYR A 97 0.64 -6.74 10.19
C TYR A 97 2.03 -6.12 10.29
N ASN A 98 2.63 -5.87 9.13
CA ASN A 98 3.88 -5.15 8.96
C ASN A 98 3.56 -3.74 8.47
N SER A 99 4.11 -2.73 9.14
CA SER A 99 3.90 -1.33 8.79
C SER A 99 4.99 -0.88 7.84
N PHE A 100 4.59 -0.34 6.69
CA PHE A 100 5.51 0.31 5.78
C PHE A 100 6.01 1.62 6.38
N VAL A 101 7.27 1.94 6.14
CA VAL A 101 7.87 3.23 6.48
C VAL A 101 7.40 4.27 5.47
N SER A 102 6.48 5.13 5.89
CA SER A 102 5.90 6.17 5.05
C SER A 102 6.87 7.31 4.73
N GLN A 103 6.74 7.82 3.51
CA GLN A 103 7.41 9.03 3.04
C GLN A 103 6.48 10.24 3.21
N ALA A 104 7.06 11.45 3.27
CA ALA A 104 6.27 12.68 3.39
C ALA A 104 5.27 12.86 2.23
N ALA A 105 5.61 12.36 1.04
CA ALA A 105 4.74 12.40 -0.13
C ALA A 105 3.41 11.63 0.05
N PHE A 106 3.37 10.63 0.94
CA PHE A 106 2.15 9.85 1.15
C PHE A 106 1.00 10.70 1.71
N ILE A 107 1.32 11.72 2.52
CA ILE A 107 0.32 12.67 3.04
C ILE A 107 -0.39 13.39 1.89
N ALA A 108 0.34 13.77 0.84
CA ALA A 108 -0.20 14.48 -0.32
C ALA A 108 -0.93 13.56 -1.31
N ALA A 109 -0.59 12.27 -1.34
CA ALA A 109 -1.18 11.29 -2.24
C ALA A 109 -2.58 10.81 -1.81
N VAL A 110 -3.02 11.10 -0.57
CA VAL A 110 -4.36 10.70 -0.10
C VAL A 110 -5.45 11.52 -0.80
N ASN A 111 -6.32 10.85 -1.55
CA ASN A 111 -7.46 11.47 -2.22
C ASN A 111 -8.68 11.54 -1.28
N LYS A 112 -8.96 12.71 -0.73
CA LYS A 112 -10.08 12.94 0.20
C LYS A 112 -11.47 12.86 -0.46
N THR A 113 -11.54 13.01 -1.78
CA THR A 113 -12.81 13.05 -2.53
C THR A 113 -13.16 11.73 -3.22
N GLY A 114 -12.34 10.69 -3.03
CA GLY A 114 -12.50 9.44 -3.75
C GLY A 114 -11.53 8.39 -3.25
N ARG A 115 -10.87 7.71 -4.20
CA ARG A 115 -10.02 6.56 -3.88
C ARG A 115 -8.55 6.94 -3.86
N THR A 116 -7.85 6.47 -2.84
CA THR A 116 -6.38 6.51 -2.79
C THR A 116 -5.85 5.21 -3.38
N ARG A 117 -5.07 5.32 -4.47
CA ARG A 117 -4.55 4.20 -5.25
C ARG A 117 -3.04 4.31 -5.40
N PHE A 118 -2.40 3.15 -5.34
CA PHE A 118 -0.96 3.00 -5.54
C PHE A 118 -0.63 1.54 -5.79
N PHE A 119 0.57 1.28 -6.26
CA PHE A 119 1.08 -0.08 -6.44
C PHE A 119 2.33 -0.31 -5.60
N ILE A 120 2.65 -1.58 -5.36
CA ILE A 120 3.83 -2.04 -4.63
C ILE A 120 4.65 -2.92 -5.56
N HIS A 121 5.93 -2.61 -5.68
CA HIS A 121 6.87 -3.38 -6.48
C HIS A 121 8.15 -3.69 -5.71
N SER A 122 8.95 -4.62 -6.21
CA SER A 122 10.27 -4.94 -5.65
C SER A 122 11.35 -3.97 -6.16
N SER A 123 12.30 -3.64 -5.29
CA SER A 123 13.53 -2.93 -5.65
C SER A 123 14.42 -3.70 -6.66
N LEU A 124 14.29 -5.03 -6.73
CA LEU A 124 15.01 -5.86 -7.70
C LEU A 124 14.48 -5.64 -9.11
N GLN A 125 13.15 -5.51 -9.23
CA GLN A 125 12.48 -5.15 -10.48
C GLN A 125 12.93 -3.77 -10.97
N GLU A 126 12.98 -2.77 -10.08
CA GLU A 126 13.44 -1.41 -10.40
C GLU A 126 14.91 -1.37 -10.85
N SER A 127 15.76 -2.21 -10.26
CA SER A 127 17.18 -2.32 -10.62
C SER A 127 17.44 -3.27 -11.80
N ASN A 128 16.40 -3.87 -12.37
CA ASN A 128 16.50 -4.88 -13.42
C ASN A 128 17.42 -6.06 -13.04
N THR A 129 17.33 -6.50 -11.79
CA THR A 129 18.08 -7.63 -11.24
C THR A 129 17.26 -8.90 -11.39
N ALA A 130 17.69 -9.82 -12.26
CA ALA A 130 17.00 -11.09 -12.47
C ALA A 130 17.06 -11.99 -11.23
N PRO A 131 15.97 -12.72 -10.90
CA PRO A 131 15.97 -13.61 -9.76
C PRO A 131 16.86 -14.83 -9.96
N THR A 132 17.41 -15.31 -8.85
CA THR A 132 18.18 -16.56 -8.80
C THR A 132 17.39 -17.73 -8.19
N GLY A 133 16.23 -17.44 -7.60
CA GLY A 133 15.33 -18.40 -6.98
C GLY A 133 13.98 -17.78 -6.67
N LEU A 134 13.43 -18.11 -5.49
CA LEU A 134 12.23 -17.47 -4.95
C LEU A 134 12.62 -16.15 -4.29
N GLU A 135 12.06 -15.04 -4.75
CA GLU A 135 12.36 -13.68 -4.31
C GLU A 135 11.05 -12.88 -4.23
N PHE A 136 10.07 -13.40 -3.49
CA PHE A 136 8.75 -12.78 -3.32
C PHE A 136 8.16 -12.99 -1.92
N VAL A 137 7.20 -12.13 -1.61
CA VAL A 137 6.45 -12.12 -0.34
C VAL A 137 4.96 -12.11 -0.65
N ASP A 138 4.22 -12.95 0.07
CA ASP A 138 2.76 -13.02 0.02
C ASP A 138 2.14 -12.32 1.22
N PHE A 139 1.21 -11.41 0.96
CA PHE A 139 0.35 -10.80 1.97
C PHE A 139 -1.09 -11.28 1.85
N ARG A 140 -1.85 -11.15 2.93
CA ARG A 140 -3.28 -11.45 2.94
C ARG A 140 -4.02 -10.48 2.02
N ALA A 141 -4.84 -11.03 1.13
CA ALA A 141 -5.71 -10.27 0.25
C ALA A 141 -6.94 -9.72 1.02
N ASN A 142 -7.73 -8.88 0.36
CA ASN A 142 -8.96 -8.35 0.94
C ASN A 142 -10.01 -9.45 1.17
N GLU A 143 -10.03 -10.44 0.28
CA GLU A 143 -10.94 -11.57 0.28
C GLU A 143 -10.55 -12.68 1.30
N ASP A 144 -9.48 -12.47 2.09
CA ASP A 144 -9.08 -13.42 3.12
C ASP A 144 -10.21 -13.63 4.15
N ILE A 145 -10.63 -14.89 4.31
CA ILE A 145 -11.77 -15.29 5.17
C ILE A 145 -11.59 -14.94 6.65
N ASN A 146 -10.35 -14.71 7.09
CA ASN A 146 -10.04 -14.33 8.47
C ASN A 146 -10.20 -12.82 8.72
N GLY A 147 -10.59 -12.05 7.70
CA GLY A 147 -10.82 -10.61 7.82
C GLY A 147 -9.54 -9.85 8.12
N THR A 148 -8.45 -10.19 7.41
CA THR A 148 -7.17 -9.48 7.54
C THR A 148 -6.71 -8.75 6.28
N PRO A 149 -7.54 -7.82 5.77
CA PRO A 149 -7.26 -7.12 4.53
C PRO A 149 -6.08 -6.16 4.68
N PRO A 150 -5.46 -5.72 3.57
CA PRO A 150 -4.61 -4.53 3.55
C PRO A 150 -5.28 -3.33 4.24
N GLN A 151 -4.50 -2.54 4.98
CA GLN A 151 -5.01 -1.38 5.72
C GLN A 151 -4.23 -0.11 5.39
N LEU A 152 -4.96 0.99 5.24
CA LEU A 152 -4.42 2.34 5.16
C LEU A 152 -4.93 3.14 6.36
N ASP A 153 -4.05 3.44 7.30
CA ASP A 153 -4.35 4.34 8.40
C ASP A 153 -4.01 5.78 8.01
N VAL A 154 -4.99 6.66 8.09
CA VAL A 154 -4.86 8.08 7.78
C VAL A 154 -5.19 8.88 9.03
N THR A 155 -4.22 9.63 9.54
CA THR A 155 -4.42 10.60 10.62
C THR A 155 -4.60 11.99 10.02
N TYR A 156 -5.59 12.72 10.50
CA TYR A 156 -5.85 14.08 10.04
C TYR A 156 -6.48 14.96 11.13
N SER A 157 -6.52 16.26 10.88
CA SER A 157 -7.27 17.23 11.66
C SER A 157 -8.27 17.97 10.78
N VAL A 158 -9.44 18.28 11.31
CA VAL A 158 -10.41 19.16 10.65
C VAL A 158 -10.29 20.59 11.21
N PRO A 159 -10.53 21.63 10.40
CA PRO A 159 -10.68 22.98 10.90
C PRO A 159 -11.79 23.05 11.94
N GLU A 160 -11.59 23.89 12.96
CA GLU A 160 -12.67 24.19 13.90
C GLU A 160 -13.79 24.93 13.15
N ALA A 161 -15.04 24.51 13.35
CA ALA A 161 -16.17 25.28 12.84
C ALA A 161 -16.10 26.70 13.43
N PRO A 162 -16.42 27.76 12.66
CA PRO A 162 -16.44 29.11 13.20
C PRO A 162 -17.38 29.16 14.40
N LEU A 163 -16.84 29.30 15.60
CA LEU A 163 -17.65 29.48 16.79
C LEU A 163 -18.30 30.86 16.73
N ALA A 164 -19.60 30.93 17.08
CA ALA A 164 -20.19 32.17 17.57
C ALA A 164 -19.33 32.72 18.73
N PRO A 165 -19.25 34.05 18.95
CA PRO A 165 -18.10 34.65 19.62
C PRO A 165 -17.79 34.04 21.01
N ALA A 166 -16.54 33.58 21.14
CA ALA A 166 -15.82 33.00 22.30
C ALA A 166 -16.31 31.60 22.73
N THR A 167 -15.58 30.51 22.46
CA THR A 167 -14.29 30.13 23.10
C THR A 167 -13.43 29.24 22.20
N SER A 168 -12.17 29.58 21.89
CA SER A 168 -11.30 28.71 21.06
C SER A 168 -11.17 27.29 21.62
N GLN A 169 -11.60 26.27 20.86
CA GLN A 169 -11.40 24.87 21.19
C GLN A 169 -10.23 24.31 20.35
N PRO A 170 -9.33 23.48 20.91
CA PRO A 170 -8.22 22.93 20.13
C PRO A 170 -8.72 22.00 19.02
N ALA A 171 -8.03 22.02 17.87
CA ALA A 171 -8.27 21.09 16.76
C ALA A 171 -8.16 19.63 17.23
N ILE A 172 -9.08 18.78 16.77
CA ILE A 172 -9.14 17.36 17.13
C ILE A 172 -8.38 16.55 16.08
N ALA A 173 -7.41 15.75 16.53
CA ALA A 173 -6.77 14.73 15.69
C ALA A 173 -7.69 13.51 15.58
N ILE A 174 -7.96 13.05 14.37
CA ILE A 174 -8.78 11.88 14.09
C ILE A 174 -7.96 10.86 13.29
N SER A 175 -8.03 9.60 13.71
CA SER A 175 -7.43 8.47 12.99
C SER A 175 -8.51 7.68 12.28
N HIS A 176 -8.32 7.46 10.99
CA HIS A 176 -9.24 6.73 10.12
C HIS A 176 -8.49 5.57 9.49
N SER A 177 -8.95 4.35 9.75
CA SER A 177 -8.40 3.14 9.14
C SER A 177 -9.37 2.66 8.06
N VAL A 178 -8.84 2.48 6.85
CA VAL A 178 -9.61 2.03 5.68
C VAL A 178 -9.03 0.70 5.18
N ALA A 179 -9.90 -0.25 4.86
CA ALA A 179 -9.51 -1.50 4.21
C ALA A 179 -9.45 -1.34 2.68
N ALA A 180 -8.59 -2.12 2.01
CA ALA A 180 -8.57 -2.15 0.55
C ALA A 180 -9.86 -2.76 -0.01
N TYR A 181 -10.14 -2.50 -1.29
CA TYR A 181 -11.20 -3.17 -2.07
C TYR A 181 -10.62 -4.20 -3.00
#